data_AF-A0A2E5IRQ2-F1
#
_entry.id   AF-A0A2E5IRQ2-F1
#
_cell.length_a   1.000
_cell.length_b   1.000
_cell.length_c   1.000
_cell.angle_alpha   90.00
_cell.angle_beta   90.00
_cell.angle_gamma   90.00
#
_symmetry.space_group_name_H-M   'P 1'
#
loop_
_entity.id
_entity.type
_entity.pdbx_description
1 polymer ?
#
loop_
_entity_poly.entity_id
_entity_poly.type
_entity_poly.pdbx_seq_one_letter_code
_entity_poly.pdbx_strand_id
1 'polypeptide(L)'
;MQEINLEAFSSEIADSYYYKKLQKELRDKKIKKQKQITNQTNSKSHITEKSPPKQSNKSLLDTPYFQDNVKLSNQELNTFINEENPDQKQESRIKELTETFKYNGHAIMRQLAHKINFFERKDEFIEMYKYNLQQSKSHNVFTSRFARFKVGIVGQILTTIGIPIETLKKLQRESMKELFEENHANMKENIYHAELNEILHGKSKKTKRKIQLFVSLQQHLMIQMNNLGRLGFWSKQKLYEEKITQCEKIKEEFISEKKHLEYVLYYLEQKKVS
;
A
#
# COMPACT_ATOMS: atom_id res chain seq x y z
N MET A 1 30.98 -30.77 -8.64
CA MET A 1 29.68 -30.06 -8.76
C MET A 1 29.49 -29.72 -10.23
N GLN A 2 28.31 -29.93 -10.80
CA GLN A 2 28.00 -29.51 -12.18
C GLN A 2 27.27 -28.16 -12.11
N GLU A 3 27.75 -27.18 -12.85
CA GLU A 3 27.12 -25.88 -12.96
C GLU A 3 25.93 -25.97 -13.91
N ILE A 4 24.75 -25.53 -13.45
CA ILE A 4 23.54 -25.52 -14.27
C ILE A 4 23.60 -24.31 -15.19
N ASN A 5 23.85 -24.55 -16.48
CA ASN A 5 24.01 -23.49 -17.46
C ASN A 5 22.64 -22.85 -17.80
N LEU A 6 22.32 -21.76 -17.11
CA LEU A 6 21.02 -21.08 -17.15
C LEU A 6 20.69 -20.44 -18.51
N GLU A 7 21.69 -20.15 -19.35
CA GLU A 7 21.46 -19.51 -20.65
C GLU A 7 20.79 -20.48 -21.63
N ALA A 8 21.14 -21.77 -21.61
CA ALA A 8 20.54 -22.80 -22.46
C ALA A 8 19.04 -23.01 -22.21
N PHE A 9 18.57 -22.88 -20.96
CA PHE A 9 17.14 -22.95 -20.65
C PHE A 9 16.35 -21.75 -21.19
N SER A 10 17.00 -20.60 -21.41
CA SER A 10 16.31 -19.37 -21.84
C SER A 10 15.88 -19.42 -23.31
N SER A 11 16.68 -20.06 -24.17
CA SER A 11 16.39 -20.27 -25.60
C SER A 11 15.32 -21.35 -25.81
N GLU A 12 15.39 -22.47 -25.10
CA GLU A 12 14.39 -23.55 -25.21
C GLU A 12 12.97 -23.10 -24.83
N ILE A 13 12.85 -22.25 -23.80
CA ILE A 13 11.55 -21.67 -23.38
C ILE A 13 10.99 -20.70 -24.44
N ALA A 14 11.86 -19.95 -25.11
CA ALA A 14 11.45 -19.02 -26.18
C ALA A 14 10.96 -19.76 -27.44
N ASP A 15 11.49 -20.95 -27.73
CA ASP A 15 11.08 -21.73 -28.90
C ASP A 15 9.81 -22.57 -28.69
N SER A 16 9.39 -22.78 -27.44
CA SER A 16 8.16 -23.48 -27.07
C SER A 16 6.91 -22.93 -27.77
N TYR A 17 6.16 -23.83 -28.43
CA TYR A 17 4.93 -23.51 -29.15
C TYR A 17 3.90 -22.75 -28.29
N TYR A 18 3.81 -23.11 -27.00
CA TYR A 18 2.94 -22.44 -26.03
C TYR A 18 3.32 -20.96 -25.85
N TYR A 19 4.62 -20.66 -25.74
CA TYR A 19 5.12 -19.32 -25.52
C TYR A 19 4.90 -18.44 -26.77
N LYS A 20 5.15 -18.98 -27.97
CA LYS A 20 4.84 -18.32 -29.25
C LYS A 20 3.35 -18.01 -29.40
N LYS A 21 2.46 -18.92 -29.00
CA LYS A 21 1.00 -18.69 -28.98
C LYS A 21 0.62 -17.57 -28.01
N LEU A 22 1.17 -17.58 -26.79
CA LEU A 22 0.90 -16.57 -25.77
C LEU A 22 1.37 -15.17 -26.18
N GLN A 23 2.54 -15.06 -26.82
CA GLN A 23 3.01 -13.79 -27.39
C GLN A 23 2.09 -13.27 -28.50
N LYS A 24 1.56 -14.15 -29.36
CA LYS A 24 0.61 -13.78 -30.42
C LYS A 24 -0.70 -13.24 -29.82
N GLU A 25 -1.27 -13.93 -28.83
CA GLU A 25 -2.46 -13.45 -28.12
C GLU A 25 -2.26 -12.10 -27.42
N LEU A 26 -1.07 -11.85 -26.86
CA LEU A 26 -0.74 -10.55 -26.24
C LEU A 26 -0.60 -9.43 -27.27
N ARG A 27 -0.04 -9.70 -28.46
CA ARG A 27 -0.01 -8.73 -29.58
C ARG A 27 -1.42 -8.45 -30.09
N ASP A 28 -2.24 -9.48 -30.30
CA ASP A 28 -3.62 -9.32 -30.76
C ASP A 28 -4.49 -8.54 -29.75
N LYS A 29 -4.30 -8.76 -28.44
CA LYS A 29 -4.93 -7.98 -27.38
C LYS A 29 -4.49 -6.51 -27.40
N LYS A 30 -3.20 -6.21 -27.62
CA LYS A 30 -2.72 -4.82 -27.77
C LYS A 30 -3.35 -4.13 -28.98
N ILE A 31 -3.37 -4.78 -30.14
CA ILE A 31 -3.95 -4.24 -31.39
C ILE A 31 -5.46 -3.98 -31.22
N LYS A 32 -6.20 -4.91 -30.59
CA LYS A 32 -7.63 -4.71 -30.28
C LYS A 32 -7.86 -3.52 -29.34
N LYS A 33 -7.02 -3.35 -28.31
CA LYS A 33 -7.12 -2.23 -27.36
C LYS A 33 -6.80 -0.88 -28.01
N GLN A 34 -5.83 -0.84 -28.93
CA GLN A 34 -5.53 0.36 -29.73
C GLN A 34 -6.71 0.74 -30.64
N LYS A 35 -7.29 -0.22 -31.38
CA LYS A 35 -8.47 0.01 -32.24
C LYS A 35 -9.70 0.49 -31.46
N GLN A 36 -9.87 0.06 -30.21
CA GLN A 36 -10.94 0.57 -29.34
C GLN A 36 -10.74 2.04 -28.93
N ILE A 37 -9.49 2.47 -28.70
CA ILE A 37 -9.19 3.87 -28.36
C ILE A 37 -9.42 4.78 -29.57
N THR A 38 -8.97 4.39 -30.77
CA THR A 38 -9.16 5.19 -32.00
C THR A 38 -10.63 5.39 -32.37
N ASN A 39 -11.50 4.42 -32.06
CA ASN A 39 -12.94 4.55 -32.29
C ASN A 39 -13.66 5.40 -31.24
N GLN A 40 -13.07 5.65 -30.07
CA GLN A 40 -13.66 6.51 -29.03
C GLN A 40 -13.27 7.99 -29.17
N THR A 41 -12.19 8.31 -29.89
CA THR A 41 -11.75 9.71 -30.11
C THR A 41 -12.52 10.44 -31.21
N ASN A 42 -13.25 9.74 -32.08
CA ASN A 42 -13.99 10.35 -33.20
C ASN A 42 -15.47 10.64 -32.91
N SER A 43 -15.94 10.48 -31.66
CA SER A 43 -17.36 10.67 -31.32
C SER A 43 -17.58 11.19 -29.90
N LYS A 44 -17.35 12.51 -29.69
CA LYS A 44 -18.04 13.33 -28.68
C LYS A 44 -17.74 14.83 -28.83
N SER A 45 -18.65 15.54 -29.50
CA SER A 45 -18.88 16.97 -29.32
C SER A 45 -20.27 17.17 -28.69
N HIS A 46 -20.38 18.13 -27.77
CA HIS A 46 -21.57 18.51 -26.99
C HIS A 46 -22.31 17.43 -26.16
N ILE A 47 -22.40 17.67 -24.85
CA ILE A 47 -23.62 18.18 -24.18
C ILE A 47 -23.22 18.69 -22.78
N THR A 48 -23.70 19.88 -22.42
CA THR A 48 -23.63 20.44 -21.06
C THR A 48 -24.88 20.10 -20.27
N GLU A 49 -24.75 19.61 -19.03
CA GLU A 49 -25.80 19.82 -18.02
C GLU A 49 -25.29 19.71 -16.58
N LYS A 50 -25.93 20.43 -15.65
CA LYS A 50 -25.50 20.62 -14.25
C LYS A 50 -26.21 19.66 -13.31
N SER A 51 -25.51 19.14 -12.29
CA SER A 51 -26.12 18.53 -11.08
C SER A 51 -25.11 18.53 -9.90
N PRO A 52 -25.45 18.16 -8.64
CA PRO A 52 -25.26 19.04 -7.48
C PRO A 52 -24.06 18.68 -6.56
N PRO A 53 -23.77 19.44 -5.49
CA PRO A 53 -22.51 19.29 -4.75
C PRO A 53 -22.45 17.99 -3.93
N LYS A 54 -21.39 17.21 -4.15
CA LYS A 54 -21.05 16.06 -3.30
C LYS A 54 -20.15 16.50 -2.15
N GLN A 55 -20.50 16.05 -0.95
CA GLN A 55 -19.67 16.17 0.25
C GLN A 55 -18.32 15.49 0.00
N SER A 56 -17.23 16.22 0.22
CA SER A 56 -15.88 15.69 0.09
C SER A 56 -15.49 14.92 1.36
N ASN A 57 -15.49 13.59 1.25
CA ASN A 57 -14.64 12.78 2.12
C ASN A 57 -13.19 13.13 1.75
N LYS A 58 -12.58 14.07 2.49
CA LYS A 58 -11.17 14.42 2.35
C LYS A 58 -10.34 13.16 2.57
N SER A 59 -9.57 12.77 1.57
CA SER A 59 -8.59 11.71 1.76
C SER A 59 -7.46 12.27 2.65
N LEU A 60 -6.74 11.42 3.37
CA LEU A 60 -5.60 11.88 4.18
C LEU A 60 -4.43 12.42 3.32
N LEU A 61 -4.49 12.22 1.99
CA LEU A 61 -3.58 12.83 1.03
C LEU A 61 -3.92 14.32 0.75
N ASP A 62 -5.13 14.78 1.06
CA ASP A 62 -5.57 16.17 0.81
C ASP A 62 -5.22 17.12 1.97
N THR A 63 -4.07 16.91 2.63
CA THR A 63 -3.48 17.91 3.52
C THR A 63 -2.68 18.92 2.69
N PRO A 64 -2.69 20.23 3.03
CA PRO A 64 -1.93 21.23 2.29
C PRO A 64 -0.41 21.01 2.36
N TYR A 65 0.05 20.14 3.26
CA TYR A 65 1.44 19.73 3.43
C TYR A 65 1.85 18.56 2.52
N PHE A 66 0.91 17.87 1.86
CA PHE A 66 1.20 16.76 0.96
C PHE A 66 0.70 17.03 -0.47
N GLN A 67 0.98 18.22 -0.98
CA GLN A 67 1.04 18.43 -2.42
C GLN A 67 2.46 18.14 -2.90
N ASP A 68 2.63 17.10 -3.72
CA ASP A 68 3.89 16.80 -4.41
C ASP A 68 4.11 17.80 -5.56
N ASN A 69 4.22 19.07 -5.19
CA ASN A 69 4.48 20.21 -6.07
C ASN A 69 5.96 20.23 -6.45
N VAL A 70 6.45 19.16 -7.07
CA VAL A 70 7.66 19.22 -7.90
C VAL A 70 7.32 20.05 -9.14
N LYS A 71 7.28 21.37 -8.93
CA LYS A 71 7.38 22.34 -10.02
C LYS A 71 8.76 22.16 -10.63
N LEU A 72 8.85 21.37 -11.70
CA LEU A 72 9.98 21.38 -12.62
C LEU A 72 10.04 22.77 -13.26
N SER A 73 10.70 23.72 -12.59
CA SER A 73 10.58 25.15 -12.88
C SER A 73 11.47 25.61 -14.04
N ASN A 74 11.40 24.88 -15.16
CA ASN A 74 11.82 25.37 -16.47
C ASN A 74 11.15 26.72 -16.81
N GLN A 75 9.97 27.00 -16.24
CA GLN A 75 9.27 28.28 -16.38
C GLN A 75 9.92 29.43 -15.60
N GLU A 76 10.46 29.17 -14.40
CA GLU A 76 11.19 30.19 -13.62
C GLU A 76 12.58 30.43 -14.22
N LEU A 77 13.24 29.37 -14.73
CA LEU A 77 14.49 29.49 -15.47
C LEU A 77 14.33 30.36 -16.73
N ASN A 78 13.25 30.13 -17.50
CA ASN A 78 12.98 30.91 -18.72
C ASN A 78 12.64 32.38 -18.45
N THR A 79 12.07 32.73 -17.29
CA THR A 79 11.86 34.15 -16.94
C THR A 79 13.17 34.87 -16.65
N PHE A 80 14.16 34.22 -16.04
CA PHE A 80 15.52 34.79 -15.88
C PHE A 80 16.33 34.84 -17.19
N ILE A 81 16.01 34.01 -18.19
CA ILE A 81 16.71 33.96 -19.48
C ILE A 81 16.14 34.97 -20.50
N ASN A 82 14.88 35.41 -20.33
CA ASN A 82 14.19 36.21 -21.34
C ASN A 82 14.23 37.74 -21.12
N GLU A 83 14.77 38.25 -20.00
CA GLU A 83 14.82 39.71 -19.73
C GLU A 83 16.10 40.42 -20.23
N GLU A 84 17.13 39.70 -20.69
CA GLU A 84 18.33 40.31 -21.29
C GLU A 84 18.75 39.65 -22.61
N ASN A 85 18.74 40.43 -23.70
CA ASN A 85 19.48 40.19 -24.93
C ASN A 85 19.74 41.55 -25.63
N PRO A 86 20.79 41.71 -26.46
CA PRO A 86 21.75 40.72 -26.97
C PRO A 86 23.19 41.01 -26.42
N ASP A 87 24.32 40.46 -26.90
CA ASP A 87 24.58 39.57 -28.03
C ASP A 87 25.80 38.64 -27.79
N GLN A 88 25.90 37.53 -28.54
CA GLN A 88 27.06 36.66 -28.87
C GLN A 88 28.02 36.14 -27.76
N LYS A 89 28.30 36.90 -26.70
CA LYS A 89 29.17 36.50 -25.56
C LYS A 89 28.49 35.53 -24.60
N GLN A 90 27.16 35.50 -24.54
CA GLN A 90 26.45 34.52 -23.72
C GLN A 90 26.41 33.14 -24.40
N GLU A 91 26.20 33.05 -25.72
CA GLU A 91 26.22 31.75 -26.42
C GLU A 91 27.58 31.05 -26.30
N SER A 92 28.68 31.80 -26.46
CA SER A 92 30.03 31.26 -26.28
C SER A 92 30.25 30.77 -24.84
N ARG A 93 29.84 31.55 -23.83
CA ARG A 93 29.84 31.11 -22.42
C ARG A 93 28.98 29.87 -22.17
N ILE A 94 27.79 29.79 -22.77
CA ILE A 94 26.86 28.66 -22.61
C ILE A 94 27.41 27.41 -23.32
N LYS A 95 28.09 27.57 -24.46
CA LYS A 95 28.82 26.49 -25.15
C LYS A 95 30.03 26.03 -24.33
N GLU A 96 30.85 26.94 -23.80
CA GLU A 96 31.94 26.60 -22.86
C GLU A 96 31.43 25.93 -21.57
N LEU A 97 30.33 26.41 -20.99
CA LEU A 97 29.70 25.79 -19.82
C LEU A 97 29.14 24.40 -20.17
N THR A 98 28.43 24.22 -21.29
CA THR A 98 27.93 22.89 -21.68
C THR A 98 29.04 21.91 -22.08
N GLU A 99 30.17 22.37 -22.63
CA GLU A 99 31.33 21.53 -22.91
C GLU A 99 32.11 21.18 -21.63
N THR A 100 32.32 22.13 -20.72
CA THR A 100 32.94 21.84 -19.41
C THR A 100 32.05 20.96 -18.53
N PHE A 101 30.71 21.09 -18.59
CA PHE A 101 29.80 20.19 -17.90
C PHE A 101 29.73 18.79 -18.52
N LYS A 102 29.77 18.66 -19.86
CA LYS A 102 29.75 17.36 -20.56
C LYS A 102 30.76 16.34 -20.01
N TYR A 103 31.93 16.82 -19.57
CA TYR A 103 33.01 15.97 -19.05
C TYR A 103 33.20 16.05 -17.52
N ASN A 104 32.53 17.00 -16.84
CA ASN A 104 32.75 17.23 -15.41
C ASN A 104 31.49 16.93 -14.58
N GLY A 105 31.16 15.64 -14.50
CA GLY A 105 30.03 15.13 -13.71
C GLY A 105 30.07 15.56 -12.24
N HIS A 106 31.25 15.83 -11.68
CA HIS A 106 31.41 16.40 -10.33
C HIS A 106 30.94 17.86 -10.23
N ALA A 107 31.12 18.68 -11.27
CA ALA A 107 30.61 20.05 -11.29
C ALA A 107 29.08 20.08 -11.50
N ILE A 108 28.56 19.22 -12.38
CA ILE A 108 27.10 18.98 -12.54
C ILE A 108 26.50 18.57 -11.19
N MET A 109 27.08 17.57 -10.51
CA MET A 109 26.61 17.14 -9.19
C MET A 109 26.64 18.29 -8.18
N ARG A 110 27.67 19.13 -8.19
CA ARG A 110 27.81 20.22 -7.20
C ARG A 110 26.81 21.36 -7.39
N GLN A 111 26.29 21.55 -8.60
CA GLN A 111 25.27 22.57 -8.90
C GLN A 111 23.84 22.02 -8.88
N LEU A 112 23.60 20.79 -9.32
CA LEU A 112 22.27 20.16 -9.30
C LEU A 112 21.94 19.48 -7.97
N ALA A 113 22.93 19.17 -7.13
CA ALA A 113 22.68 18.77 -5.75
C ALA A 113 22.23 19.99 -4.94
N HIS A 114 20.94 20.28 -4.98
CA HIS A 114 20.28 20.89 -3.83
C HIS A 114 20.72 20.14 -2.58
N LYS A 115 21.17 20.87 -1.56
CA LYS A 115 21.64 20.30 -0.30
C LYS A 115 20.43 19.75 0.46
N ILE A 116 20.01 18.52 0.14
CA ILE A 116 18.86 17.87 0.76
C ILE A 116 19.15 17.71 2.25
N ASN A 117 18.51 18.53 3.09
CA ASN A 117 18.68 18.46 4.53
C ASN A 117 17.82 17.33 5.11
N PHE A 118 18.36 16.11 5.09
CA PHE A 118 17.68 14.93 5.64
C PHE A 118 17.45 15.02 7.17
N PHE A 119 18.15 15.91 7.88
CA PHE A 119 18.01 16.10 9.33
C PHE A 119 16.65 16.69 9.74
N GLU A 120 16.10 17.59 8.93
CA GLU A 120 14.77 18.20 9.17
C GLU A 120 13.65 17.18 9.03
N ARG A 121 13.82 16.19 8.14
CA ARG A 121 12.84 15.14 7.84
C ARG A 121 13.08 13.82 8.58
N LYS A 122 13.96 13.81 9.60
CA LYS A 122 14.36 12.60 10.34
C LYS A 122 13.15 11.78 10.84
N ASP A 123 12.11 12.46 11.33
CA ASP A 123 10.95 11.84 11.97
C ASP A 123 10.03 11.21 10.91
N GLU A 124 9.85 11.88 9.76
CA GLU A 124 9.19 11.28 8.59
C GLU A 124 9.89 10.01 8.10
N PHE A 125 11.23 9.98 8.11
CA PHE A 125 11.97 8.77 7.76
C PHE A 125 11.79 7.65 8.79
N ILE A 126 11.64 7.96 10.08
CA ILE A 126 11.34 6.98 11.13
C ILE A 126 9.92 6.41 10.94
N GLU A 127 8.92 7.25 10.69
CA GLU A 127 7.55 6.80 10.41
C GLU A 127 7.48 5.97 9.11
N MET A 128 8.13 6.44 8.05
CA MET A 128 8.23 5.71 6.78
C MET A 128 8.98 4.38 6.97
N TYR A 129 9.96 4.29 7.87
CA TYR A 129 10.62 3.05 8.23
C TYR A 129 9.65 2.09 8.93
N LYS A 130 8.93 2.53 9.97
CA LYS A 130 7.90 1.74 10.66
C LYS A 130 6.84 1.21 9.68
N TYR A 131 6.27 2.10 8.86
CA TYR A 131 5.23 1.75 7.88
C TYR A 131 5.71 0.74 6.82
N ASN A 132 6.87 0.97 6.21
CA ASN A 132 7.41 0.02 5.24
C ASN A 132 7.81 -1.31 5.90
N LEU A 133 8.22 -1.30 7.17
CA LEU A 133 8.50 -2.53 7.92
C LEU A 133 7.22 -3.36 8.13
N GLN A 134 6.09 -2.72 8.48
CA GLN A 134 4.80 -3.39 8.54
C GLN A 134 4.38 -3.95 7.17
N GLN A 135 4.43 -3.11 6.12
CA GLN A 135 4.10 -3.52 4.75
C GLN A 135 5.01 -4.64 4.21
N SER A 136 6.26 -4.74 4.71
CA SER A 136 7.21 -5.81 4.37
C SER A 136 6.70 -7.22 4.74
N LYS A 137 5.70 -7.29 5.62
CA LYS A 137 5.07 -8.51 6.15
C LYS A 137 3.67 -8.78 5.57
N SER A 138 3.14 -7.87 4.75
CA SER A 138 1.84 -8.02 4.07
C SER A 138 1.71 -9.35 3.30
N HIS A 139 0.47 -9.81 3.10
CA HIS A 139 0.18 -11.04 2.35
C HIS A 139 0.50 -10.93 0.85
N ASN A 140 0.50 -9.71 0.30
CA ASN A 140 0.80 -9.44 -1.10
C ASN A 140 2.33 -9.50 -1.33
N VAL A 141 2.78 -10.49 -2.10
CA VAL A 141 4.21 -10.73 -2.36
C VAL A 141 4.90 -9.52 -2.99
N PHE A 142 4.26 -8.83 -3.94
CA PHE A 142 4.87 -7.66 -4.60
C PHE A 142 5.01 -6.48 -3.63
N THR A 143 3.95 -6.18 -2.88
CA THR A 143 3.97 -5.12 -1.84
C THR A 143 5.01 -5.45 -0.76
N SER A 144 5.05 -6.70 -0.27
CA SER A 144 6.03 -7.18 0.69
C SER A 144 7.47 -6.99 0.19
N ARG A 145 7.78 -7.43 -1.04
CA ARG A 145 9.13 -7.33 -1.62
C ARG A 145 9.56 -5.88 -1.84
N PHE A 146 8.67 -5.04 -2.38
CA PHE A 146 8.94 -3.62 -2.60
C PHE A 146 9.11 -2.85 -1.29
N ALA A 147 8.30 -3.16 -0.28
CA ALA A 147 8.44 -2.58 1.05
C ALA A 147 9.74 -3.01 1.75
N ARG A 148 10.20 -4.27 1.61
CA ARG A 148 11.54 -4.69 2.08
C ARG A 148 12.67 -3.88 1.46
N PHE A 149 12.57 -3.58 0.15
CA PHE A 149 13.54 -2.73 -0.54
C PHE A 149 13.53 -1.30 0.02
N LYS A 150 12.34 -0.70 0.23
CA LYS A 150 12.21 0.61 0.89
C LYS A 150 12.79 0.63 2.30
N VAL A 151 12.54 -0.39 3.13
CA VAL A 151 13.14 -0.52 4.47
C VAL A 151 14.68 -0.47 4.40
N GLY A 152 15.28 -1.08 3.37
CA GLY A 152 16.73 -1.01 3.14
C GLY A 152 17.23 0.41 2.86
N ILE A 153 16.63 1.10 1.89
CA ILE A 153 17.00 2.47 1.53
C ILE A 153 16.79 3.43 2.71
N VAL A 154 15.62 3.38 3.35
CA VAL A 154 15.28 4.27 4.47
C VAL A 154 16.17 3.98 5.68
N GLY A 155 16.50 2.71 5.95
CA GLY A 155 17.47 2.34 6.98
C GLY A 155 18.88 2.88 6.72
N GLN A 156 19.33 2.88 5.47
CA GLN A 156 20.61 3.52 5.08
C GLN A 156 20.56 5.04 5.30
N ILE A 157 19.49 5.71 4.86
CA ILE A 157 19.31 7.16 5.07
C ILE A 157 19.34 7.51 6.58
N LEU A 158 18.57 6.79 7.40
CA LEU A 158 18.54 6.98 8.86
C LEU A 158 19.92 6.76 9.50
N THR A 159 20.70 5.78 9.02
CA THR A 159 22.07 5.54 9.48
C THR A 159 23.00 6.70 9.10
N THR A 160 22.90 7.23 7.88
CA THR A 160 23.68 8.40 7.40
C THR A 160 23.32 9.69 8.14
N ILE A 161 22.09 9.85 8.60
CA ILE A 161 21.66 10.95 9.49
C ILE A 161 22.30 10.82 10.89
N GLY A 162 22.84 9.65 11.25
CA GLY A 162 23.51 9.39 12.53
C GLY A 162 22.65 8.70 13.58
N ILE A 163 21.50 8.11 13.20
CA ILE A 163 20.68 7.33 14.13
C ILE A 163 21.36 5.98 14.41
N PRO A 164 21.63 5.61 15.68
CA PRO A 164 22.32 4.38 15.97
C PRO A 164 21.56 3.14 15.51
N ILE A 165 22.32 2.14 15.08
CA ILE A 165 21.81 0.83 14.61
C ILE A 165 20.99 0.14 15.72
N GLU A 166 21.28 0.42 16.99
CA GLU A 166 20.55 -0.10 18.15
C GLU A 166 19.12 0.46 18.23
N THR A 167 18.94 1.76 18.01
CA THR A 167 17.60 2.38 17.91
C THR A 167 16.81 1.83 16.72
N LEU A 168 17.45 1.61 15.57
CA LEU A 168 16.81 0.95 14.43
C LEU A 168 16.37 -0.49 14.77
N LYS A 169 17.21 -1.27 15.47
CA LYS A 169 16.85 -2.61 15.98
C LYS A 169 15.72 -2.55 17.02
N LYS A 170 15.66 -1.53 17.87
CA LYS A 170 14.58 -1.33 18.85
C LYS A 170 13.26 -1.03 18.15
N LEU A 171 13.24 -0.05 17.24
CA LEU A 171 12.10 0.28 16.36
C LEU A 171 11.61 -0.96 15.59
N GLN A 172 12.54 -1.75 15.05
CA GLN A 172 12.20 -2.98 14.34
C GLN A 172 11.49 -4.01 15.24
N ARG A 173 11.98 -4.22 16.47
CA ARG A 173 11.36 -5.13 17.44
C ARG A 173 10.00 -4.63 17.91
N GLU A 174 9.88 -3.33 18.16
CA GLU A 174 8.64 -2.66 18.55
C GLU A 174 7.57 -2.84 17.48
N SER A 175 7.82 -2.44 16.23
CA SER A 175 6.81 -2.57 15.17
C SER A 175 6.53 -4.01 14.72
N MET A 176 7.44 -4.95 14.95
CA MET A 176 7.16 -6.38 14.81
C MET A 176 6.26 -6.93 15.94
N LYS A 177 6.31 -6.34 17.14
CA LYS A 177 5.41 -6.65 18.25
C LYS A 177 4.03 -6.03 18.03
N GLU A 178 3.97 -4.74 17.68
CA GLU A 178 2.74 -4.02 17.30
C GLU A 178 1.97 -4.81 16.23
N LEU A 179 2.64 -5.20 15.13
CA LEU A 179 2.01 -5.94 14.03
C LEU A 179 1.57 -7.37 14.41
N PHE A 180 2.23 -8.00 15.40
CA PHE A 180 1.79 -9.27 15.95
C PHE A 180 0.49 -9.11 16.76
N GLU A 181 0.42 -8.09 17.61
CA GLU A 181 -0.75 -7.78 18.44
C GLU A 181 -1.94 -7.36 17.56
N GLU A 182 -1.70 -6.53 16.52
CA GLU A 182 -2.69 -6.12 15.53
C GLU A 182 -3.23 -7.31 14.72
N ASN A 183 -2.36 -8.18 14.17
CA ASN A 183 -2.81 -9.39 13.47
C ASN A 183 -3.62 -10.32 14.39
N HIS A 184 -3.26 -10.39 15.66
CA HIS A 184 -3.95 -11.19 16.67
C HIS A 184 -5.33 -10.64 17.02
N ALA A 185 -5.47 -9.33 17.21
CA ALA A 185 -6.76 -8.66 17.39
C ALA A 185 -7.65 -8.82 16.14
N ASN A 186 -7.12 -8.49 14.96
CA ASN A 186 -7.81 -8.63 13.67
C ASN A 186 -8.29 -10.07 13.42
N MET A 187 -7.55 -11.10 13.85
CA MET A 187 -8.00 -12.49 13.74
C MET A 187 -9.15 -12.79 14.70
N LYS A 188 -9.08 -12.34 15.96
CA LYS A 188 -10.16 -12.56 16.95
C LYS A 188 -11.45 -11.88 16.52
N GLU A 189 -11.39 -10.63 16.07
CA GLU A 189 -12.55 -9.89 15.54
C GLU A 189 -13.13 -10.56 14.30
N ASN A 190 -12.29 -11.01 13.36
CA ASN A 190 -12.72 -11.74 12.17
C ASN A 190 -13.40 -13.08 12.52
N ILE A 191 -12.89 -13.83 13.51
CA ILE A 191 -13.55 -15.04 14.03
C ILE A 191 -14.89 -14.68 14.68
N TYR A 192 -14.91 -13.71 15.59
CA TYR A 192 -16.13 -13.23 16.25
C TYR A 192 -17.21 -12.83 15.24
N HIS A 193 -16.87 -12.03 14.21
CA HIS A 193 -17.80 -11.63 13.16
C HIS A 193 -18.25 -12.80 12.28
N ALA A 194 -17.41 -13.81 12.04
CA ALA A 194 -17.80 -15.02 11.31
C ALA A 194 -18.82 -15.84 12.11
N GLU A 195 -18.54 -16.14 13.39
CA GLU A 195 -19.44 -16.91 14.25
C GLU A 195 -20.75 -16.15 14.50
N LEU A 196 -20.70 -14.86 14.82
CA LEU A 196 -21.89 -14.02 15.02
C LEU A 196 -22.79 -13.98 13.77
N ASN A 197 -22.20 -13.88 12.58
CA ASN A 197 -22.99 -13.93 11.34
C ASN A 197 -23.62 -15.31 11.10
N GLU A 198 -22.94 -16.41 11.45
CA GLU A 198 -23.49 -17.77 11.34
C GLU A 198 -24.62 -18.01 12.36
N ILE A 199 -24.49 -17.51 13.60
CA ILE A 199 -25.52 -17.58 14.64
C ILE A 199 -26.76 -16.77 14.24
N LEU A 200 -26.59 -15.49 13.86
CA LEU A 200 -27.71 -14.59 13.56
C LEU A 200 -28.48 -14.94 12.27
N HIS A 201 -27.78 -15.35 11.21
CA HIS A 201 -28.38 -15.53 9.88
C HIS A 201 -28.51 -17.00 9.44
N GLY A 202 -27.98 -17.94 10.22
CA GLY A 202 -27.99 -19.36 9.90
C GLY A 202 -27.36 -19.72 8.54
N LYS A 203 -27.62 -20.95 8.10
CA LYS A 203 -26.95 -21.57 6.94
C LYS A 203 -27.56 -21.20 5.57
N SER A 204 -27.88 -19.91 5.37
CA SER A 204 -28.40 -19.38 4.09
C SER A 204 -27.33 -19.25 2.99
N LYS A 205 -27.75 -19.34 1.72
CA LYS A 205 -26.87 -19.12 0.55
C LYS A 205 -26.21 -17.72 0.56
N LYS A 206 -26.90 -16.69 1.09
CA LYS A 206 -26.33 -15.34 1.25
C LYS A 206 -25.26 -15.33 2.35
N THR A 207 -25.53 -15.95 3.50
CA THR A 207 -24.59 -16.06 4.63
C THR A 207 -23.31 -16.79 4.23
N LYS A 208 -23.40 -17.89 3.47
CA LYS A 208 -22.23 -18.61 2.96
C LYS A 208 -21.26 -17.72 2.17
N ARG A 209 -21.75 -16.77 1.38
CA ARG A 209 -20.91 -15.79 0.66
C ARG A 209 -20.23 -14.78 1.60
N LYS A 210 -20.92 -14.34 2.67
CA LYS A 210 -20.32 -13.50 3.72
C LYS A 210 -19.21 -14.26 4.46
N ILE A 211 -19.48 -15.51 4.86
CA ILE A 211 -18.51 -16.38 5.55
C ILE A 211 -17.26 -16.61 4.69
N GLN A 212 -17.41 -16.78 3.37
CA GLN A 212 -16.26 -16.89 2.45
C GLN A 212 -15.32 -15.67 2.49
N LEU A 213 -15.83 -14.46 2.73
CA LEU A 213 -15.01 -13.25 2.88
C LEU A 213 -14.24 -13.24 4.21
N PHE A 214 -14.86 -13.70 5.31
CA PHE A 214 -14.15 -13.87 6.57
C PHE A 214 -13.07 -14.96 6.47
N VAL A 215 -13.35 -16.08 5.79
CA VAL A 215 -12.38 -17.16 5.54
C VAL A 215 -11.19 -16.69 4.68
N SER A 216 -11.40 -15.88 3.63
CA SER A 216 -10.27 -15.33 2.87
C SER A 216 -9.46 -14.31 3.69
N LEU A 217 -10.11 -13.52 4.55
CA LEU A 217 -9.43 -12.65 5.50
C LEU A 217 -8.61 -13.45 6.54
N GLN A 218 -9.13 -14.58 7.04
CA GLN A 218 -8.37 -15.51 7.91
C GLN A 218 -7.11 -15.99 7.18
N GLN A 219 -7.22 -16.42 5.92
CA GLN A 219 -6.06 -16.84 5.11
C GLN A 219 -5.02 -15.72 4.96
N HIS A 220 -5.43 -14.48 4.70
CA HIS A 220 -4.52 -13.33 4.61
C HIS A 220 -3.80 -13.07 5.94
N LEU A 221 -4.52 -13.12 7.07
CA LEU A 221 -3.95 -12.95 8.41
C LEU A 221 -2.99 -14.09 8.78
N MET A 222 -3.30 -15.33 8.39
CA MET A 222 -2.40 -16.48 8.55
C MET A 222 -1.09 -16.31 7.75
N ILE A 223 -1.17 -15.82 6.50
CA ILE A 223 0.01 -15.54 5.66
C ILE A 223 0.86 -14.43 6.30
N GLN A 224 0.25 -13.36 6.81
CA GLN A 224 0.96 -12.29 7.53
C GLN A 224 1.67 -12.84 8.80
N MET A 225 1.01 -13.68 9.59
CA MET A 225 1.60 -14.30 10.78
C MET A 225 2.78 -15.24 10.44
N ASN A 226 2.68 -15.97 9.32
CA ASN A 226 3.81 -16.74 8.78
C ASN A 226 4.96 -15.81 8.33
N ASN A 227 4.66 -14.68 7.66
CA ASN A 227 5.66 -13.68 7.24
C ASN A 227 6.35 -12.98 8.43
N LEU A 228 5.67 -12.85 9.57
CA LEU A 228 6.23 -12.39 10.85
C LEU A 228 7.26 -13.38 11.44
N GLY A 229 7.32 -14.62 10.95
CA GLY A 229 8.19 -15.69 11.45
C GLY A 229 7.51 -16.62 12.46
N ARG A 230 6.19 -16.49 12.66
CA ARG A 230 5.39 -17.32 13.58
C ARG A 230 4.66 -18.42 12.79
N LEU A 231 5.45 -19.26 12.11
CA LEU A 231 4.97 -20.36 11.30
C LEU A 231 4.01 -21.27 12.07
N GLY A 232 2.81 -21.48 11.54
CA GLY A 232 1.81 -22.39 12.13
C GLY A 232 1.18 -21.91 13.44
N PHE A 233 1.41 -20.66 13.88
CA PHE A 233 0.79 -20.11 15.09
C PHE A 233 -0.74 -20.22 15.08
N TRP A 234 -1.35 -19.93 13.93
CA TRP A 234 -2.77 -20.19 13.66
C TRP A 234 -2.99 -21.64 13.22
N SER A 235 -2.71 -22.57 14.13
CA SER A 235 -3.01 -23.99 13.92
C SER A 235 -4.52 -24.22 13.87
N LYS A 236 -4.96 -25.35 13.28
CA LYS A 236 -6.40 -25.72 13.30
C LYS A 236 -6.95 -25.77 14.72
N GLN A 237 -6.19 -26.35 15.65
CA GLN A 237 -6.54 -26.42 17.06
C GLN A 237 -6.75 -25.02 17.66
N LYS A 238 -5.79 -24.10 17.48
CA LYS A 238 -5.90 -22.74 18.01
C LYS A 238 -7.08 -21.96 17.41
N LEU A 239 -7.39 -22.19 16.14
CA LEU A 239 -8.58 -21.60 15.51
C LEU A 239 -9.88 -22.15 16.12
N TYR A 240 -9.93 -23.42 16.53
CA TYR A 240 -11.09 -23.97 17.27
C TYR A 240 -11.17 -23.44 18.71
N GLU A 241 -10.05 -23.34 19.42
CA GLU A 241 -9.99 -22.74 20.77
C GLU A 241 -10.53 -21.30 20.75
N GLU A 242 -10.03 -20.46 19.84
CA GLU A 242 -10.52 -19.07 19.70
C GLU A 242 -11.99 -19.01 19.23
N LYS A 243 -12.44 -19.91 18.35
CA LYS A 243 -13.87 -20.01 17.99
C LYS A 243 -14.75 -20.28 19.21
N ILE A 244 -14.36 -21.22 20.08
CA ILE A 244 -15.09 -21.51 21.32
C ILE A 244 -15.12 -20.26 22.21
N THR A 245 -13.96 -19.62 22.44
CA THR A 245 -13.86 -18.39 23.24
C THR A 245 -14.73 -17.25 22.68
N GLN A 246 -14.77 -17.05 21.36
CA GLN A 246 -15.65 -16.02 20.77
C GLN A 246 -17.13 -16.41 20.86
N CYS A 247 -17.50 -17.69 20.72
CA CYS A 247 -18.88 -18.15 20.90
C CYS A 247 -19.38 -18.00 22.35
N GLU A 248 -18.52 -18.23 23.34
CA GLU A 248 -18.81 -17.98 24.75
C GLU A 248 -19.04 -16.49 25.00
N LYS A 249 -18.16 -15.62 24.49
CA LYS A 249 -18.33 -14.17 24.54
C LYS A 249 -19.64 -13.69 23.89
N ILE A 250 -19.96 -14.18 22.69
CA ILE A 250 -21.22 -13.85 21.98
C ILE A 250 -22.45 -14.28 22.82
N LYS A 251 -22.39 -15.44 23.47
CA LYS A 251 -23.45 -15.93 24.36
C LYS A 251 -23.63 -15.03 25.59
N GLU A 252 -22.54 -14.57 26.20
CA GLU A 252 -22.59 -13.62 27.33
C GLU A 252 -23.16 -12.27 26.90
N GLU A 253 -22.73 -11.75 25.74
CA GLU A 253 -23.25 -10.51 25.15
C GLU A 253 -24.78 -10.60 24.93
N PHE A 254 -25.29 -11.69 24.32
CA PHE A 254 -26.74 -11.89 24.17
C PHE A 254 -27.50 -12.03 25.50
N ILE A 255 -26.89 -12.63 26.54
CA ILE A 255 -27.51 -12.67 27.87
C ILE A 255 -27.57 -11.27 28.48
N SER A 256 -26.54 -10.44 28.28
CA SER A 256 -26.51 -9.05 28.77
C SER A 256 -27.52 -8.17 28.03
N GLU A 257 -27.61 -8.31 26.70
CA GLU A 257 -28.57 -7.62 25.84
C GLU A 257 -30.00 -7.98 26.23
N LYS A 258 -30.30 -9.28 26.43
CA LYS A 258 -31.60 -9.75 26.90
C LYS A 258 -32.01 -9.08 28.21
N LYS A 259 -31.14 -9.09 29.23
CA LYS A 259 -31.40 -8.45 30.54
C LYS A 259 -31.64 -6.94 30.40
N HIS A 260 -30.89 -6.28 29.51
CA HIS A 260 -31.06 -4.86 29.24
C HIS A 260 -32.41 -4.55 28.58
N LEU A 261 -32.82 -5.36 27.59
CA LEU A 261 -34.12 -5.23 26.93
C LEU A 261 -35.30 -5.50 27.88
N GLU A 262 -35.18 -6.50 28.75
CA GLU A 262 -36.17 -6.79 29.81
C GLU A 262 -36.32 -5.60 30.77
N TYR A 263 -35.21 -4.98 31.19
CA TYR A 263 -35.23 -3.77 32.03
C TYR A 263 -35.87 -2.56 31.32
N VAL A 264 -35.52 -2.31 30.05
CA VAL A 264 -36.10 -1.22 29.26
C VAL A 264 -37.61 -1.41 29.06
N LEU A 265 -38.05 -2.64 28.79
CA LEU A 265 -39.46 -2.98 28.65
C LEU A 265 -40.23 -2.72 29.96
N TYR A 266 -39.72 -3.22 31.09
CA TYR A 266 -40.31 -2.99 32.41
C TYR A 266 -40.43 -1.50 32.76
N TYR A 267 -39.37 -0.70 32.49
CA TYR A 267 -39.40 0.74 32.71
C TYR A 267 -40.43 1.47 31.83
N LEU A 268 -40.58 1.05 30.57
CA LEU A 268 -41.59 1.60 29.65
C LEU A 268 -43.02 1.20 30.07
N GLU A 269 -43.23 0.04 30.68
CA GLU A 269 -44.51 -0.37 31.25
C GLU A 269 -44.86 0.46 32.48
N GLN A 270 -43.94 0.63 33.44
CA GLN A 270 -44.15 1.51 34.60
C GLN A 270 -44.52 2.95 34.18
N LYS A 271 -43.83 3.49 33.16
CA LYS A 271 -44.09 4.83 32.63
C LYS A 271 -45.45 4.97 31.89
N LYS A 272 -46.11 3.88 31.50
CA LYS A 272 -47.47 3.91 30.95
C LYS A 272 -48.57 3.82 32.02
N VAL A 273 -48.21 3.39 33.23
CA VAL A 273 -49.13 3.19 34.36
C VAL A 273 -49.11 4.39 35.32
N SER A 274 -48.10 5.26 35.20
CA SER A 274 -47.98 6.56 35.90
C SER A 274 -48.50 7.72 35.05
#